data_AF-A0A7X9HGU0-F1
#
_entry.id   AF-A0A7X9HGU0-F1
#
_cell.length_a   1.000
_cell.length_b   1.000
_cell.length_c   1.000
_cell.angle_alpha   90.00
_cell.angle_beta   90.00
_cell.angle_gamma   90.00
#
_symmetry.space_group_name_H-M   'P 1'
#
loop_
_entity.id
_entity.type
_entity.pdbx_description
1 polymer ?
#
loop_
_entity_poly.entity_id
_entity_poly.type
_entity_poly.pdbx_seq_one_letter_code
_entity_poly.pdbx_strand_id
1 'polypeptide(L)'
;MLRHCPKRHKNIDLSKMFLVLAVLSFVASLGYRIHSAGKLAVKNEALKQYTEKKSALEKDLALLEFEDSKYSSLKYLESSASRMGLVRVSEPLIAVEFSGGTSIAAVR
;
A
#
# COMPACT_ATOMS: atom_id res chain seq x y z
N MET A 1 5.23 -6.72 -87.66
CA MET A 1 5.65 -6.22 -86.34
C MET A 1 4.48 -6.32 -85.38
N LEU A 2 4.48 -7.31 -84.48
CA LEU A 2 3.39 -7.61 -83.56
C LEU A 2 3.33 -6.57 -82.44
N ARG A 3 2.20 -5.86 -82.31
CA ARG A 3 1.92 -4.97 -81.18
C ARG A 3 1.57 -5.83 -79.96
N HIS A 4 2.44 -5.83 -78.96
CA HIS A 4 2.11 -6.34 -77.63
C HIS A 4 1.08 -5.41 -76.97
N CYS A 5 -0.12 -5.92 -76.72
CA CYS A 5 -1.09 -5.31 -75.81
C CYS A 5 -0.70 -5.60 -74.34
N PRO A 6 -0.68 -4.61 -73.44
CA PRO A 6 -0.44 -4.85 -72.02
C PRO A 6 -1.74 -5.28 -71.31
N LYS A 7 -1.74 -6.46 -70.68
CA LYS A 7 -2.82 -6.92 -69.78
C LYS A 7 -2.80 -6.08 -68.50
N ARG A 8 -3.68 -5.10 -68.39
CA ARG A 8 -3.79 -4.18 -67.24
C ARG A 8 -5.22 -4.19 -66.69
N HIS A 9 -5.64 -5.26 -66.01
CA HIS A 9 -7.01 -5.28 -65.45
C HIS A 9 -7.26 -6.11 -64.17
N LYS A 10 -6.25 -6.72 -63.54
CA LYS A 10 -6.44 -7.57 -62.34
C LYS A 10 -6.04 -6.94 -60.99
N ASN A 11 -5.50 -5.71 -60.99
CA ASN A 11 -4.95 -5.07 -59.78
C ASN A 11 -5.98 -4.27 -58.94
N ILE A 12 -7.16 -3.96 -59.48
CA ILE A 12 -8.13 -3.07 -58.82
C ILE A 12 -8.88 -3.78 -57.67
N ASP A 13 -9.12 -5.09 -57.78
CA ASP A 13 -9.77 -5.84 -56.70
C ASP A 13 -8.78 -6.20 -55.58
N LEU A 14 -7.51 -6.38 -55.93
CA LEU A 14 -6.44 -6.62 -54.96
C LEU A 14 -6.22 -5.39 -54.06
N SER A 15 -6.20 -4.18 -54.64
CA SER A 15 -6.02 -2.94 -53.88
C SER A 15 -7.19 -2.67 -52.93
N LYS A 16 -8.44 -2.97 -53.34
CA LYS A 16 -9.62 -2.88 -52.46
C LYS A 16 -9.52 -3.84 -51.29
N MET A 17 -9.07 -5.08 -51.51
CA MET A 17 -8.85 -6.04 -50.42
C MET A 17 -7.77 -5.56 -49.44
N PHE A 18 -6.64 -5.05 -49.93
CA PHE A 18 -5.60 -4.49 -49.06
C PHE A 18 -6.09 -3.30 -48.25
N LEU A 19 -6.91 -2.43 -48.85
CA LEU A 19 -7.48 -1.27 -48.16
C LEU A 19 -8.43 -1.72 -47.04
N VAL A 20 -9.31 -2.69 -47.31
CA VAL A 20 -10.21 -3.26 -46.29
C VAL A 20 -9.42 -3.92 -45.15
N LEU A 21 -8.37 -4.69 -45.48
CA LEU A 21 -7.51 -5.34 -44.49
C LEU A 21 -6.75 -4.32 -43.64
N ALA A 22 -6.27 -3.22 -44.24
CA ALA A 22 -5.60 -2.13 -43.55
C ALA A 22 -6.54 -1.39 -42.59
N VAL A 23 -7.79 -1.15 -43.00
CA VAL A 23 -8.80 -0.54 -42.14
C VAL A 23 -9.14 -1.46 -40.97
N LEU A 24 -9.33 -2.76 -41.22
CA LEU A 24 -9.58 -3.75 -40.16
C LEU A 24 -8.43 -3.84 -39.16
N SER A 25 -7.18 -3.90 -39.64
CA SER A 25 -6.00 -3.98 -38.77
C SER A 25 -5.81 -2.69 -37.97
N PHE A 26 -6.15 -1.53 -38.55
CA PHE A 26 -6.12 -0.25 -37.86
C PHE A 26 -7.15 -0.18 -36.73
N VAL A 27 -8.40 -0.58 -37.00
CA VAL A 27 -9.47 -0.63 -35.98
C VAL A 27 -9.12 -1.62 -34.88
N ALA A 28 -8.60 -2.81 -35.22
CA ALA A 28 -8.14 -3.79 -34.25
C ALA A 28 -7.00 -3.24 -33.37
N SER A 29 -6.04 -2.53 -33.97
CA SER A 29 -4.92 -1.91 -33.25
C SER A 29 -5.38 -0.80 -32.30
N LEU A 30 -6.34 0.02 -32.73
CA LEU A 30 -6.98 1.04 -31.87
C LEU A 30 -7.72 0.40 -30.70
N GLY A 31 -8.53 -0.62 -30.96
CA GLY A 31 -9.24 -1.37 -29.92
C GLY A 31 -8.28 -1.98 -28.90
N TYR A 32 -7.19 -2.58 -29.36
CA TYR A 32 -6.15 -3.15 -28.48
C TYR A 32 -5.47 -2.08 -27.61
N ARG A 33 -5.13 -0.93 -28.18
CA ARG A 33 -4.54 0.19 -27.44
C ARG A 33 -5.48 0.72 -26.36
N ILE A 34 -6.75 0.93 -26.71
CA ILE A 34 -7.78 1.42 -25.78
C ILE A 34 -8.02 0.40 -24.66
N HIS A 35 -8.16 -0.89 -24.99
CA HIS A 35 -8.32 -1.96 -24.00
C HIS A 35 -7.11 -2.06 -23.06
N SER A 36 -5.89 -1.98 -23.62
CA SER A 36 -4.66 -2.00 -22.83
C SER A 36 -4.57 -0.78 -21.91
N ALA A 37 -4.88 0.42 -22.42
CA ALA A 37 -4.93 1.65 -21.66
C ALA A 37 -5.99 1.60 -20.55
N GLY A 38 -7.16 1.04 -20.82
CA GLY A 38 -8.21 0.83 -19.82
C GLY A 38 -7.76 -0.09 -18.69
N LYS A 39 -7.13 -1.24 -19.00
CA LYS A 39 -6.56 -2.13 -17.98
C LYS A 39 -5.45 -1.47 -17.17
N LEU A 40 -4.61 -0.65 -17.80
CA LEU A 40 -3.56 0.11 -17.14
C LEU A 40 -4.14 1.19 -16.21
N ALA A 41 -5.18 1.90 -16.66
CA ALA A 41 -5.86 2.92 -15.87
C ALA A 41 -6.51 2.34 -14.61
N VAL A 42 -7.25 1.23 -14.73
CA VAL A 42 -7.87 0.54 -13.59
C VAL A 42 -6.80 0.05 -12.60
N LYS A 43 -5.69 -0.52 -13.10
CA LYS A 43 -4.59 -0.95 -12.23
C LYS A 43 -3.90 0.23 -11.53
N ASN A 44 -3.77 1.36 -12.21
CA ASN A 44 -3.16 2.57 -11.65
C ASN A 44 -4.06 3.19 -10.57
N GLU A 45 -5.37 3.24 -10.82
CA GLU A 45 -6.35 3.68 -9.82
C GLU A 45 -6.34 2.77 -8.59
N ALA A 46 -6.32 1.45 -8.78
CA ALA A 46 -6.18 0.49 -7.69
C ALA A 46 -4.87 0.72 -6.91
N LEU A 47 -3.74 0.89 -7.60
CA LEU A 47 -2.45 1.21 -6.97
C LEU A 47 -2.52 2.50 -6.13
N LYS A 48 -3.19 3.53 -6.66
CA LYS A 48 -3.39 4.80 -5.96
C LYS A 48 -4.19 4.59 -4.69
N GLN A 49 -5.30 3.86 -4.75
CA GLN A 49 -6.11 3.53 -3.57
C GLN A 49 -5.31 2.74 -2.53
N TYR A 50 -4.50 1.75 -2.95
CA TYR A 50 -3.64 1.02 -2.01
C TYR A 50 -2.55 1.89 -1.39
N THR A 51 -1.99 2.83 -2.16
CA THR A 51 -0.97 3.76 -1.66
C THR A 51 -1.54 4.75 -0.66
N GLU A 52 -2.74 5.28 -0.92
CA GLU A 52 -3.46 6.16 0.02
C GLU A 52 -3.81 5.42 1.31
N LYS A 53 -4.32 4.19 1.22
CA LYS A 53 -4.58 3.33 2.39
C LYS A 53 -3.32 3.05 3.19
N LYS A 54 -2.21 2.73 2.52
CA LYS A 54 -0.91 2.51 3.17
C LYS A 54 -0.47 3.77 3.93
N SER A 55 -0.55 4.94 3.30
CA SER A 55 -0.17 6.21 3.94
C SER A 55 -1.05 6.55 5.15
N ALA A 56 -2.35 6.25 5.08
CA ALA A 56 -3.25 6.40 6.22
C ALA A 56 -2.84 5.48 7.38
N LEU A 57 -2.60 4.19 7.10
CA LEU A 57 -2.16 3.24 8.12
C LEU A 57 -0.82 3.61 8.74
N GLU A 58 0.15 4.10 7.97
CA GLU A 58 1.44 4.55 8.50
C GLU A 58 1.30 5.73 9.46
N LYS A 59 0.36 6.65 9.21
CA LYS A 59 0.05 7.75 10.12
C LYS A 59 -0.60 7.27 11.40
N ASP A 60 -1.56 6.35 11.29
CA ASP A 60 -2.23 5.77 12.46
C ASP A 60 -1.24 4.98 13.31
N LEU A 61 -0.33 4.23 12.69
CA LEU A 61 0.74 3.51 13.38
C LEU A 61 1.65 4.48 14.14
N ALA A 62 2.10 5.55 13.50
CA ALA A 62 2.96 6.55 14.15
C ALA A 62 2.24 7.27 15.31
N LEU A 63 0.93 7.48 15.19
CA LEU A 63 0.12 8.07 16.26
C LEU A 63 -0.01 7.11 17.44
N LEU A 64 -0.30 5.83 17.17
CA LEU A 64 -0.32 4.79 18.21
C LEU A 64 1.04 4.65 18.89
N GLU A 65 2.13 4.63 18.13
CA GLU A 65 3.48 4.53 18.68
C GLU A 65 3.84 5.73 19.55
N PHE A 66 3.38 6.93 19.17
CA PHE A 66 3.52 8.13 20.00
C PHE A 66 2.69 8.06 21.29
N GLU A 67 1.44 7.57 21.20
CA GLU A 67 0.59 7.38 22.37
C GLU A 67 1.16 6.33 23.32
N ASP A 68 1.59 5.18 22.79
CA ASP A 68 2.22 4.11 23.57
C ASP A 68 3.51 4.59 24.22
N SER A 69 4.34 5.34 23.48
CA SER A 69 5.54 5.99 24.04
C SER A 69 5.21 6.97 25.16
N LYS A 70 4.08 7.69 25.06
CA LYS A 70 3.61 8.60 26.12
C LYS A 70 3.16 7.83 27.36
N TYR A 71 2.41 6.74 27.19
CA TYR A 71 1.95 5.89 28.30
C TYR A 71 3.09 5.05 28.92
N SER A 72 4.05 4.62 28.11
CA SER A 72 5.27 3.94 28.54
C SER A 72 6.33 4.90 29.10
N SER A 73 6.12 6.21 29.02
CA SER A 73 7.06 7.17 29.58
C SER A 73 7.07 7.06 31.11
N LEU A 74 8.28 6.97 31.66
CA LEU A 74 8.49 6.88 33.11
C LEU A 74 7.85 8.06 33.86
N LYS A 75 7.77 9.22 33.22
CA LYS A 75 7.09 10.41 33.74
C LYS A 75 5.57 10.22 33.89
N TYR A 76 4.92 9.55 32.93
CA TYR A 76 3.50 9.20 33.04
C TYR A 76 3.29 8.21 34.19
N LEU A 77 4.11 7.15 34.25
CA LEU A 77 4.10 6.17 35.35
C LEU A 77 4.30 6.82 36.72
N GLU A 78 5.31 7.68 36.89
CA GLU A 78 5.57 8.41 38.14
C GLU A 78 4.41 9.34 38.52
N SER A 79 3.83 10.06 37.56
CA SER A 79 2.68 10.94 37.81
C SER A 79 1.43 10.17 38.20
N SER A 80 1.18 9.02 37.58
CA SER A 80 0.05 8.14 37.89
C SER A 80 0.24 7.47 39.25
N ALA A 81 1.46 7.02 39.56
CA ALA A 81 1.83 6.49 40.87
C ALA A 81 1.65 7.54 41.98
N SER A 82 2.07 8.79 41.73
CA SER A 82 1.87 9.90 42.66
C SER A 82 0.38 10.20 42.90
N ARG A 83 -0.46 10.14 41.86
CA ARG A 83 -1.93 10.27 42.01
C ARG A 83 -2.57 9.14 42.80
N MET A 84 -1.99 7.94 42.76
CA MET A 84 -2.41 6.78 43.56
C MET A 84 -1.86 6.82 44.99
N GLY A 85 -1.17 7.89 45.39
CA GLY A 85 -0.62 8.05 46.73
C GLY A 85 0.68 7.28 46.99
N LEU A 86 1.30 6.73 45.94
CA LEU A 86 2.60 6.05 46.05
C LEU A 86 3.73 7.08 46.20
N VAL A 87 4.65 6.81 47.12
CA VAL A 87 5.79 7.68 47.42
C VAL A 87 6.99 7.29 46.56
N ARG A 88 7.75 8.29 46.08
CA ARG A 88 8.92 8.08 45.24
C ARG A 88 10.00 7.32 46.01
N VAL A 89 10.41 6.17 45.49
CA VAL A 89 11.48 5.37 46.09
C VAL A 89 12.81 6.03 45.73
N SER A 90 13.55 6.52 46.73
CA SER A 90 14.81 7.25 46.54
C SER A 90 16.04 6.33 46.45
N GLU A 91 15.87 5.05 46.75
CA GLU A 91 16.94 4.05 46.74
C GLU A 91 16.56 2.87 45.85
N PRO A 92 17.52 2.28 45.11
CA PRO A 92 17.24 1.07 44.34
C PRO A 92 16.78 -0.02 45.31
N LEU A 93 15.58 -0.58 45.08
CA LEU A 93 15.17 -1.79 45.79
C LEU A 93 16.17 -2.88 45.43
N ILE A 94 17.07 -3.18 46.36
CA ILE A 94 17.86 -4.40 46.34
C ILE A 94 16.82 -5.51 46.27
N ALA A 95 16.83 -6.30 45.19
CA ALA A 95 16.00 -7.47 45.07
C ALA A 95 16.39 -8.41 46.21
N VAL A 96 15.65 -8.34 47.32
CA VAL A 96 15.76 -9.32 48.39
C VAL A 96 15.17 -10.59 47.79
N GLU A 97 16.03 -11.50 47.33
CA GLU A 97 15.60 -12.87 47.08
C GLU A 97 14.98 -13.38 48.38
N PHE A 98 13.66 -13.47 48.40
CA PHE A 98 12.89 -13.92 49.55
C PHE A 98 13.01 -15.45 49.64
N SER A 99 14.21 -15.93 49.95
CA SER A 99 14.44 -17.31 50.37
C SER A 99 14.05 -17.44 51.85
N GLY A 100 12.75 -17.39 52.13
CA GLY A 100 12.25 -17.74 53.46
C GLY A 100 10.91 -17.13 53.82
N GLY A 101 9.84 -17.92 53.69
CA GLY A 101 8.66 -17.90 54.56
C GLY A 101 7.93 -16.57 54.75
N THR A 102 6.78 -16.43 54.08
CA THR A 102 5.68 -15.50 54.39
C THR A 102 5.77 -14.82 55.76
N SER A 103 5.94 -13.51 55.77
CA SER A 103 5.59 -12.66 56.92
C SER A 103 4.78 -11.47 56.43
N ILE A 104 3.46 -11.59 56.59
CA ILE A 104 2.50 -10.50 56.54
C ILE A 104 2.67 -9.67 57.81
N ALA A 105 3.07 -8.40 57.68
CA ALA A 105 3.15 -7.48 58.81
C ALA A 105 1.73 -7.11 59.28
N ALA A 106 1.42 -7.42 60.54
CA ALA A 106 0.23 -6.94 61.21
C ALA A 106 0.39 -5.44 61.51
N VAL A 107 -0.57 -4.65 61.04
CA VAL A 107 -0.72 -3.23 61.38
C VAL A 107 -1.32 -3.14 62.79
N ARG A 108 -0.75 -2.28 63.63
CA ARG A 108 -1.30 -1.89 64.93
C ARG A 108 -2.06 -0.57 64.79
#